data_AF-A0A6V7JJU2-F1
#
_entry.id   AF-A0A6V7JJU2-F1
#
_cell.length_a   1.000
_cell.length_b   1.000
_cell.length_c   1.000
_cell.angle_alpha   90.00
_cell.angle_beta   90.00
_cell.angle_gamma   90.00
#
_symmetry.space_group_name_H-M   'P 1'
#
loop_
_entity.id
_entity.type
_entity.pdbx_description
1 polymer ?
#
loop_
_entity_poly.entity_id
_entity_poly.type
_entity_poly.pdbx_seq_one_letter_code
_entity_poly.pdbx_strand_id
1 'polypeptide(L)'
;GRLKMLVSGLHMASLSLRDEKLEIGKGKSVPSRKDRDGKIQQIRQAFLNGLHANRPWAYYLGFCELLNFTNVLMQIYITDWFLGGAFMNLGIDVAEHKDWSEKMTPLDIIFPKVTKCTFHKYGSSGTIQKHDALCIMALNVVNEKIYTFLWFWFIILAIITGLALVWRILTMILHA
;
A
#
# COMPACT_ATOMS: atom_id res chain seq x y z
N GLY A 1 8.70 15.44 26.01
CA GLY A 1 8.57 14.20 25.21
C GLY A 1 9.68 13.23 25.57
N ARG A 2 9.36 11.93 25.67
CA ARG A 2 10.29 10.85 26.08
C ARG A 2 11.60 10.82 25.27
N LEU A 3 11.53 11.12 23.97
CA LEU A 3 12.70 11.23 23.09
C LEU A 3 13.68 12.34 23.52
N LYS A 4 13.15 13.50 23.91
CA LYS A 4 13.94 14.66 24.37
C LYS A 4 14.66 14.35 25.69
N MET A 5 14.03 13.54 26.56
CA MET A 5 14.63 13.09 27.81
C MET A 5 15.78 12.09 27.56
N LEU A 6 15.64 11.19 26.58
CA LEU A 6 16.71 10.26 26.18
C LEU A 6 17.90 11.00 25.56
N VAL A 7 17.67 11.94 24.65
CA VAL A 7 18.74 12.76 24.04
C VAL A 7 19.48 13.58 25.10
N SER A 8 18.74 14.22 26.01
CA SER A 8 19.35 14.99 27.10
C SER A 8 20.14 14.10 28.07
N GLY A 9 19.66 12.88 28.34
CA GLY A 9 20.38 11.89 29.15
C GLY A 9 21.66 11.39 28.48
N LEU A 10 21.64 11.16 27.17
CA LEU A 10 22.81 10.72 26.39
C LEU A 10 23.88 11.83 26.33
N HIS A 11 23.46 13.08 26.17
CA HIS A 11 24.33 14.26 26.14
C HIS A 11 24.97 14.54 27.51
N MET A 12 24.27 14.21 28.61
CA MET A 12 24.83 14.28 29.96
C MET A 12 25.82 13.13 30.21
N ALA A 13 25.55 11.94 29.64
CA ALA A 13 26.41 10.77 29.75
C ALA A 13 27.70 10.90 28.92
N SER A 14 27.77 11.73 27.88
CA SER A 14 29.02 11.98 27.14
C SER A 14 30.00 12.90 27.90
N LEU A 15 29.51 13.71 28.84
CA LEU A 15 30.29 14.66 29.63
C LEU A 15 31.00 14.03 30.85
N SER A 16 30.57 12.85 31.33
CA SER A 16 31.18 12.17 32.48
C SER A 16 32.36 11.26 32.07
N LEU A 17 33.54 11.84 31.88
CA LEU A 17 34.77 11.11 31.52
C LEU A 17 35.64 10.69 32.72
N ARG A 18 35.30 11.10 33.96
CA ARG A 18 36.10 10.88 35.18
C ARG A 18 35.49 9.83 36.14
N ASP A 19 36.35 9.14 36.89
CA ASP A 19 35.97 8.06 37.82
C ASP A 19 35.36 8.54 39.15
N GLU A 20 35.61 9.78 39.57
CA GLU A 20 35.08 10.34 40.83
C GLU A 20 34.00 11.41 40.61
N LYS A 21 33.09 11.54 41.58
CA LYS A 21 32.01 12.54 41.58
C LYS A 21 32.60 13.89 41.98
N LEU A 22 32.48 14.90 41.11
CA LEU A 22 32.93 16.25 41.42
C LEU A 22 31.74 17.11 41.83
N GLU A 23 31.78 17.59 43.07
CA GLU A 23 30.89 18.63 43.60
C GLU A 23 31.43 19.99 43.15
N ILE A 24 30.88 20.55 42.08
CA ILE A 24 31.15 21.94 41.72
C ILE A 24 30.21 22.78 42.59
N GLY A 25 30.77 23.60 43.48
CA GLY A 25 30.03 24.30 44.53
C GLY A 25 28.69 24.91 44.11
N LYS A 26 27.75 24.92 45.06
CA LYS A 26 26.31 25.26 44.94
C LYS A 26 25.52 24.33 44.01
N GLY A 27 25.38 23.08 44.45
CA GLY A 27 24.25 22.21 44.09
C GLY A 27 24.31 21.52 42.73
N LYS A 28 25.46 21.50 42.05
CA LYS A 28 25.64 20.80 40.77
C LYS A 28 26.79 19.78 40.87
N SER A 29 26.43 18.51 40.99
CA SER A 29 27.38 17.39 41.00
C SER A 29 27.50 16.77 39.60
N VAL A 30 28.74 16.55 39.16
CA VAL A 30 29.03 15.81 37.92
C VAL A 30 29.06 14.32 38.25
N PRO A 31 28.24 13.48 37.59
CA PRO A 31 28.16 12.06 37.90
C PRO A 31 29.46 11.32 37.54
N SER A 32 29.86 10.37 38.39
CA SER A 32 31.00 9.47 38.20
C SER A 32 30.71 8.40 37.13
N ARG A 33 31.75 7.86 36.47
CA ARG A 33 31.65 6.73 35.53
C ARG A 33 30.81 5.55 36.03
N LYS A 34 30.97 5.14 37.29
CA LYS A 34 30.18 4.04 37.87
C LYS A 34 28.68 4.35 37.97
N ASP A 35 28.35 5.60 38.26
CA ASP A 35 26.95 6.08 38.35
C ASP A 35 26.32 6.18 36.94
N ARG A 36 27.13 6.57 35.95
CA ARG A 36 26.75 6.60 34.53
C ARG A 36 26.44 5.20 34.01
N ASP A 37 27.30 4.22 34.27
CA ASP A 37 27.09 2.85 33.81
C ASP A 37 25.84 2.23 34.45
N GLY A 38 25.57 2.51 35.73
CA GLY A 38 24.31 2.14 36.39
C GLY A 38 23.08 2.77 35.74
N LYS A 39 23.13 4.07 35.41
CA LYS A 39 22.03 4.74 34.67
C LYS A 39 21.86 4.21 33.24
N ILE A 40 22.96 3.93 32.53
CA ILE A 40 22.91 3.33 31.20
C ILE A 40 22.26 1.95 31.27
N GLN A 41 22.59 1.14 32.29
CA GLN A 41 22.00 -0.17 32.52
C GLN A 41 20.48 -0.06 32.76
N GLN A 42 20.06 0.91 33.59
CA GLN A 42 18.63 1.17 33.86
C GLN A 42 17.88 1.65 32.62
N ILE A 43 18.46 2.57 31.84
CA ILE A 43 17.87 3.05 30.58
C ILE A 43 17.76 1.89 29.60
N ARG A 44 18.80 1.06 29.48
CA ARG A 44 18.80 -0.14 28.64
C ARG A 44 17.70 -1.12 29.05
N GLN A 45 17.55 -1.40 30.35
CA GLN A 45 16.46 -2.26 30.83
C GLN A 45 15.08 -1.65 30.60
N ALA A 46 14.90 -0.35 30.83
CA ALA A 46 13.64 0.34 30.55
C ALA A 46 13.30 0.32 29.05
N PHE A 47 14.31 0.44 28.18
CA PHE A 47 14.13 0.37 26.73
C PHE A 47 13.80 -1.05 26.25
N LEU A 48 14.51 -2.07 26.77
CA LEU A 48 14.24 -3.48 26.47
C LEU A 48 12.86 -3.93 26.98
N ASN A 49 12.46 -3.50 28.17
CA ASN A 49 11.14 -3.78 28.73
C ASN A 49 10.03 -3.06 27.92
N GLY A 50 10.28 -1.83 27.46
CA GLY A 50 9.39 -1.12 26.55
C GLY A 50 9.26 -1.79 25.18
N LEU A 51 10.35 -2.36 24.66
CA LEU A 51 10.36 -3.11 23.41
C LEU A 51 9.57 -4.43 23.54
N HIS A 52 9.75 -5.16 24.65
CA HIS A 52 8.99 -6.38 24.93
C HIS A 52 7.49 -6.13 25.12
N ALA A 53 7.11 -5.07 25.83
CA ALA A 53 5.69 -4.69 25.98
C ALA A 53 5.04 -4.32 24.64
N ASN A 54 5.82 -3.76 23.70
CA ASN A 54 5.34 -3.41 22.36
C ASN A 54 5.45 -4.55 21.34
N ARG A 55 6.08 -5.69 21.65
CA ARG A 55 6.15 -6.84 20.74
C ARG A 55 4.79 -7.35 20.28
N PRO A 56 3.77 -7.57 21.14
CA PRO A 56 2.44 -7.98 20.65
C PRO A 56 1.85 -6.95 19.70
N TRP A 57 2.01 -5.65 19.97
CA TRP A 57 1.51 -4.58 19.10
C TRP A 57 2.20 -4.58 17.73
N ALA A 58 3.50 -4.85 17.68
CA ALA A 58 4.25 -5.01 16.45
C ALA A 58 3.78 -6.22 15.63
N TYR A 59 3.49 -7.36 16.27
CA TYR A 59 2.93 -8.54 15.59
C TYR A 59 1.54 -8.28 15.02
N TYR A 60 0.63 -7.64 15.79
CA TYR A 60 -0.70 -7.28 15.29
C TYR A 60 -0.63 -6.30 14.11
N LEU A 61 0.27 -5.31 14.18
CA LEU A 61 0.49 -4.37 13.09
C LEU A 61 1.01 -5.08 11.84
N GLY A 62 2.01 -5.95 11.98
CA GLY A 62 2.55 -6.72 10.87
C GLY A 62 1.51 -7.64 10.23
N PHE A 63 0.65 -8.28 11.03
CA PHE A 63 -0.46 -9.09 10.52
C PHE A 63 -1.49 -8.26 9.76
N CYS A 64 -1.82 -7.06 10.25
CA CYS A 64 -2.73 -6.13 9.57
C CYS A 64 -2.16 -5.65 8.23
N GLU A 65 -0.86 -5.33 8.18
CA GLU A 65 -0.17 -4.96 6.94
C GLU A 65 -0.19 -6.13 5.92
N LEU A 66 -0.02 -7.37 6.39
CA LEU A 66 -0.10 -8.59 5.57
C LEU A 66 -1.50 -8.83 5.01
N LEU A 67 -2.53 -8.66 5.85
CA LEU A 67 -3.94 -8.72 5.42
C LEU A 67 -4.26 -7.63 4.41
N ASN A 68 -3.75 -6.41 4.60
CA ASN A 68 -3.96 -5.31 3.67
C ASN A 68 -3.35 -5.63 2.29
N PHE A 69 -2.13 -6.16 2.25
CA PHE A 69 -1.51 -6.59 1.00
C PHE A 69 -2.31 -7.72 0.33
N THR A 70 -2.75 -8.71 1.11
CA THR A 70 -3.59 -9.82 0.63
C THR A 70 -4.92 -9.31 0.07
N ASN A 71 -5.54 -8.32 0.70
CA ASN A 71 -6.77 -7.69 0.24
C ASN A 71 -6.59 -7.00 -1.11
N VAL A 72 -5.48 -6.27 -1.32
CA VAL A 72 -5.17 -5.66 -2.62
C VAL A 72 -5.02 -6.73 -3.71
N LEU A 73 -4.28 -7.82 -3.43
CA LEU A 73 -4.13 -8.93 -4.38
C LEU A 73 -5.48 -9.61 -4.69
N MET A 74 -6.31 -9.80 -3.67
CA MET A 74 -7.64 -10.39 -3.83
C MET A 74 -8.54 -9.51 -4.71
N GLN A 75 -8.52 -8.18 -4.52
CA GLN A 75 -9.28 -7.25 -5.37
C GLN A 75 -8.82 -7.30 -6.82
N ILE A 76 -7.51 -7.38 -7.06
CA ILE A 76 -6.96 -7.55 -8.42
C ILE A 76 -7.46 -8.85 -9.03
N TYR A 77 -7.39 -9.98 -8.29
CA TYR A 77 -7.82 -11.29 -8.78
C TYR A 77 -9.33 -11.35 -9.09
N ILE A 78 -10.17 -10.83 -8.19
CA ILE A 78 -11.63 -10.79 -8.40
C ILE A 78 -11.97 -9.92 -9.62
N THR A 79 -11.27 -8.79 -9.79
CA THR A 79 -11.47 -7.90 -10.93
C THR A 79 -11.05 -8.59 -12.23
N ASP A 80 -9.91 -9.27 -12.25
CA ASP A 80 -9.45 -10.02 -13.42
C ASP A 80 -10.40 -11.16 -13.78
N TRP A 81 -10.91 -11.89 -12.78
CA TRP A 81 -11.92 -12.93 -12.99
C TRP A 81 -13.25 -12.36 -13.53
N PHE A 82 -13.70 -11.23 -12.99
CA PHE A 82 -14.91 -10.53 -13.47
C PHE A 82 -14.77 -10.08 -14.93
N LEU A 83 -13.55 -9.72 -15.35
CA LEU A 83 -13.21 -9.29 -16.71
C LEU A 83 -12.75 -10.46 -17.61
N GLY A 84 -12.89 -11.71 -17.18
CA GLY A 84 -12.52 -12.87 -18.00
C GLY A 84 -11.03 -12.95 -18.35
N GLY A 85 -10.13 -12.45 -17.49
CA GLY A 85 -8.68 -12.51 -17.66
C GLY A 85 -8.07 -11.41 -18.52
N ALA A 86 -8.87 -10.42 -18.95
CA ALA A 86 -8.38 -9.30 -19.76
C ALA A 86 -7.73 -8.18 -18.93
N PHE A 87 -7.94 -8.17 -17.60
CA PHE A 87 -7.50 -7.07 -16.75
C PHE A 87 -5.98 -7.00 -16.61
N MET A 88 -5.29 -8.15 -16.46
CA MET A 88 -3.81 -8.16 -16.44
C MET A 88 -3.19 -7.80 -17.80
N ASN A 89 -3.80 -8.23 -18.89
CA ASN A 89 -3.32 -7.96 -20.25
C ASN A 89 -3.44 -6.47 -20.63
N LEU A 90 -4.41 -5.75 -20.05
CA LEU A 90 -4.61 -4.31 -20.24
C LEU A 90 -3.33 -3.50 -19.94
N GLY A 91 -2.63 -3.84 -18.87
CA GLY A 91 -1.42 -3.14 -18.45
C GLY A 91 -0.26 -3.25 -19.41
N ILE A 92 -0.03 -4.45 -19.91
CA ILE A 92 1.03 -4.76 -20.89
C ILE A 92 0.72 -4.03 -22.19
N ASP A 93 -0.54 -4.08 -22.63
CA ASP A 93 -0.97 -3.44 -23.87
C ASP A 93 -0.86 -1.91 -23.82
N VAL A 94 -1.21 -1.29 -22.68
CA VAL A 94 -1.06 0.17 -22.48
C VAL A 94 0.41 0.59 -22.30
N ALA A 95 1.27 -0.27 -21.75
CA ALA A 95 2.70 0.01 -21.62
C ALA A 95 3.45 -0.13 -22.96
N GLU A 96 3.00 -1.05 -23.82
CA GLU A 96 3.64 -1.38 -25.09
C GLU A 96 3.15 -0.49 -26.25
N HIS A 97 1.88 -0.08 -26.24
CA HIS A 97 1.29 0.70 -27.34
C HIS A 97 1.09 2.18 -26.97
N LYS A 98 2.00 3.03 -27.47
CA LYS A 98 1.92 4.50 -27.37
C LYS A 98 0.86 5.12 -28.29
N ASP A 99 0.38 4.39 -29.29
CA ASP A 99 -0.58 4.86 -30.28
C ASP A 99 -2.01 4.42 -29.92
N TRP A 100 -2.72 5.32 -29.23
CA TRP A 100 -4.10 5.17 -28.76
C TRP A 100 -5.17 5.13 -29.87
N SER A 101 -4.77 5.12 -31.15
CA SER A 101 -5.67 5.49 -32.25
C SER A 101 -6.26 4.34 -33.06
N GLU A 102 -5.70 3.11 -33.01
CA GLU A 102 -6.06 2.12 -34.04
C GLU A 102 -6.32 0.68 -33.58
N LYS A 103 -6.10 0.30 -32.31
CA LYS A 103 -6.32 -1.09 -31.89
C LYS A 103 -7.38 -1.26 -30.81
N MET A 104 -8.22 -2.27 -31.05
CA MET A 104 -9.28 -2.73 -30.17
C MET A 104 -8.65 -3.31 -28.91
N THR A 105 -8.91 -2.69 -27.76
CA THR A 105 -8.36 -3.16 -26.49
C THR A 105 -9.02 -4.49 -26.10
N PRO A 106 -8.38 -5.33 -25.27
CA PRO A 106 -9.00 -6.56 -24.76
C PRO A 106 -10.36 -6.30 -24.08
N LEU A 107 -10.51 -5.11 -23.47
CA LEU A 107 -11.75 -4.63 -22.86
C LEU A 107 -12.87 -4.41 -23.88
N ASP A 108 -12.56 -4.02 -25.12
CA ASP A 108 -13.55 -3.74 -26.17
C ASP A 108 -14.24 -5.01 -26.68
N ILE A 109 -13.58 -6.17 -26.54
CA ILE A 109 -14.13 -7.47 -26.88
C ILE A 109 -15.16 -7.90 -25.83
N ILE A 110 -14.92 -7.58 -24.55
CA ILE A 110 -15.79 -7.94 -23.43
C ILE A 110 -16.92 -6.93 -23.26
N PHE A 111 -16.66 -5.64 -23.49
CA PHE A 111 -17.61 -4.54 -23.33
C PHE A 111 -17.85 -3.84 -24.68
N PRO A 112 -18.70 -4.40 -25.56
CA PRO A 112 -18.98 -3.78 -26.85
C PRO A 112 -19.65 -2.41 -26.64
N LYS A 113 -19.03 -1.37 -27.20
CA LYS A 113 -19.55 0.01 -27.16
C LYS A 113 -20.75 0.21 -28.09
N VAL A 114 -20.85 -0.60 -29.14
CA VAL A 114 -21.92 -0.58 -30.14
C VAL A 114 -22.46 -1.99 -30.39
N THR A 115 -23.77 -2.14 -30.48
CA THR A 115 -24.44 -3.41 -30.78
C THR A 115 -25.43 -3.25 -31.93
N LYS A 116 -25.67 -4.32 -32.68
CA LYS A 116 -26.69 -4.36 -33.74
C LYS A 116 -28.05 -4.66 -33.11
N CYS A 117 -28.96 -3.71 -33.19
CA CYS A 117 -30.35 -3.86 -32.78
C CYS A 117 -31.23 -4.13 -34.00
N THR A 118 -31.96 -5.25 -34.00
CA THR A 118 -32.87 -5.61 -35.09
C THR A 118 -34.31 -5.28 -34.68
N PHE A 119 -34.90 -4.28 -35.33
CA PHE A 119 -36.30 -3.91 -35.13
C PHE A 119 -37.18 -4.61 -36.16
N HIS A 120 -38.20 -5.33 -35.69
CA HIS A 120 -39.18 -5.97 -36.57
C HIS A 120 -40.43 -5.09 -36.63
N LYS A 121 -40.75 -4.57 -37.82
CA LYS A 121 -41.95 -3.76 -38.06
C LYS A 121 -42.84 -4.42 -39.09
N TYR A 122 -44.16 -4.36 -38.90
CA TYR A 122 -45.12 -4.83 -39.90
C TYR A 122 -45.36 -3.71 -40.92
N GLY A 123 -45.10 -3.99 -42.20
CA GLY A 123 -45.41 -3.07 -43.30
C GLY A 123 -46.90 -3.07 -43.64
N SER A 124 -47.34 -2.12 -44.48
CA SER A 124 -48.76 -1.97 -44.88
C SER A 124 -49.36 -3.22 -45.56
N SER A 125 -48.51 -4.15 -46.04
CA SER A 125 -48.93 -5.42 -46.65
C SER A 125 -48.96 -6.60 -45.66
N GLY A 126 -48.72 -6.38 -44.36
CA GLY A 126 -48.66 -7.44 -43.34
C GLY A 126 -47.34 -8.23 -43.29
N THR A 127 -46.39 -7.93 -44.18
CA THR A 127 -45.05 -8.54 -44.20
C THR A 127 -44.13 -7.94 -43.13
N ILE A 128 -43.35 -8.78 -42.45
CA ILE A 128 -42.34 -8.35 -41.47
C ILE A 128 -41.15 -7.72 -42.22
N GLN A 129 -40.92 -6.42 -42.03
CA GLN A 129 -39.71 -5.74 -42.44
C GLN A 129 -38.73 -5.65 -41.28
N LYS A 130 -37.49 -6.09 -41.50
CA LYS A 130 -36.39 -6.01 -40.54
C LYS A 130 -35.62 -4.72 -40.78
N HIS A 131 -35.52 -3.88 -39.76
CA HIS A 131 -34.69 -2.69 -39.76
C HIS A 131 -33.54 -2.87 -38.78
N ASP A 132 -32.32 -2.83 -39.31
CA ASP A 132 -31.10 -2.92 -38.54
C ASP A 132 -30.65 -1.52 -38.12
N ALA A 133 -30.51 -1.29 -36.82
CA ALA A 133 -29.98 -0.06 -36.26
C ALA A 133 -28.75 -0.36 -35.39
N LEU A 134 -27.87 0.62 -35.24
CA LEU A 134 -26.75 0.57 -34.32
C LEU A 134 -27.17 1.21 -32.99
N CYS A 135 -27.04 0.46 -31.90
CA CYS A 135 -27.30 0.90 -30.54
C CYS A 135 -25.98 1.15 -29.82
N ILE A 136 -25.89 2.24 -29.05
CA ILE A 136 -24.72 2.55 -28.23
C ILE A 136 -24.98 2.07 -26.80
N MET A 137 -24.06 1.30 -26.23
CA MET A 137 -24.13 0.87 -24.84
C MET A 137 -23.28 1.81 -23.97
N ALA A 138 -23.88 2.94 -23.57
CA ALA A 138 -23.17 3.99 -22.83
C ALA A 138 -22.53 3.50 -21.52
N LEU A 139 -23.13 2.50 -20.87
CA LEU A 139 -22.59 1.88 -19.65
C LEU A 139 -21.22 1.22 -19.88
N ASN A 140 -21.03 0.58 -21.04
CA ASN A 140 -19.78 -0.11 -21.38
C ASN A 140 -18.63 0.87 -21.64
N VAL A 141 -18.94 2.04 -22.22
CA VAL A 141 -17.96 3.14 -22.39
C VAL A 141 -17.47 3.66 -21.03
N VAL A 142 -18.37 3.81 -20.07
CA VAL A 142 -18.01 4.27 -18.71
C VAL A 142 -17.17 3.22 -17.99
N ASN A 143 -17.57 1.95 -18.06
CA ASN A 143 -16.85 0.83 -17.45
C ASN A 143 -15.41 0.75 -17.98
N GLU A 144 -15.22 0.88 -19.30
CA GLU A 144 -13.89 0.86 -19.92
C GLU A 144 -12.94 1.89 -19.27
N LYS A 145 -13.41 3.12 -19.04
CA LYS A 145 -12.59 4.19 -18.45
C LYS A 145 -12.31 3.96 -16.97
N ILE A 146 -13.30 3.48 -16.22
CA ILE A 146 -13.15 3.19 -14.79
C ILE A 146 -12.15 2.04 -14.58
N TYR A 147 -12.26 0.94 -15.33
CA TYR A 147 -11.36 -0.20 -15.18
C TYR A 147 -9.93 0.12 -15.62
N THR A 148 -9.76 0.96 -16.63
CA THR A 148 -8.44 1.48 -17.01
C THR A 148 -7.81 2.28 -15.87
N PHE A 149 -8.57 3.18 -15.23
CA PHE A 149 -8.08 3.94 -14.08
C PHE A 149 -7.76 3.05 -12.87
N LEU A 150 -8.65 2.10 -12.56
CA LEU A 150 -8.48 1.15 -11.46
C LEU A 150 -7.24 0.27 -11.62
N TRP A 151 -6.87 -0.09 -12.86
CA TRP A 151 -5.66 -0.85 -13.14
C TRP A 151 -4.40 -0.12 -12.64
N PHE A 152 -4.22 1.15 -13.04
CA PHE A 152 -3.09 1.96 -12.57
C PHE A 152 -3.11 2.15 -11.06
N TRP A 153 -4.31 2.38 -10.51
CA TRP A 153 -4.50 2.55 -9.07
C TRP A 153 -4.08 1.32 -8.28
N PHE A 154 -4.52 0.11 -8.69
CA PHE A 154 -4.16 -1.12 -8.01
C PHE A 154 -2.68 -1.46 -8.10
N ILE A 155 -2.02 -1.19 -9.22
CA ILE A 155 -0.57 -1.37 -9.35
C ILE A 155 0.19 -0.46 -8.39
N ILE A 156 -0.16 0.83 -8.31
CA ILE A 156 0.45 1.77 -7.37
C ILE A 156 0.25 1.29 -5.92
N LEU A 157 -0.98 0.89 -5.57
CA LEU A 157 -1.28 0.36 -4.24
C LEU A 157 -0.48 -0.91 -3.93
N ALA A 158 -0.37 -1.84 -4.87
CA ALA A 158 0.38 -3.09 -4.70
C ALA A 158 1.88 -2.82 -4.47
N ILE A 159 2.47 -1.87 -5.20
CA ILE A 159 3.88 -1.49 -5.04
C ILE A 159 4.12 -0.84 -3.67
N ILE A 160 3.29 0.14 -3.28
CA ILE A 160 3.44 0.86 -2.01
C ILE A 160 3.29 -0.10 -0.83
N THR A 161 2.24 -0.92 -0.85
CA THR A 161 1.98 -1.89 0.22
C THR A 161 3.01 -3.01 0.26
N GLY A 162 3.49 -3.47 -0.90
CA GLY A 162 4.56 -4.45 -1.00
C GLY A 162 5.89 -3.93 -0.44
N LEU A 163 6.30 -2.71 -0.80
CA LEU A 163 7.52 -2.09 -0.26
C LEU A 163 7.43 -1.88 1.26
N ALA A 164 6.27 -1.43 1.75
CA ALA A 164 6.04 -1.28 3.18
C ALA A 164 6.16 -2.62 3.93
N LEU A 165 5.58 -3.69 3.37
CA LEU A 165 5.65 -5.03 3.94
C LEU A 165 7.09 -5.55 3.98
N VAL A 166 7.85 -5.39 2.90
CA VAL A 166 9.26 -5.80 2.82
C VAL A 166 10.10 -5.05 3.85
N TRP A 167 9.95 -3.74 3.94
CA TRP A 167 10.67 -2.92 4.93
C TRP A 167 10.40 -3.39 6.36
N ARG A 168 9.14 -3.75 6.65
CA ARG A 168 8.70 -4.25 7.95
C ARG A 168 9.26 -5.62 8.28
N ILE A 169 9.23 -6.55 7.33
CA ILE A 169 9.82 -7.88 7.48
C ILE A 169 11.34 -7.78 7.73
N LEU A 170 12.05 -6.94 6.96
CA LEU A 170 13.48 -6.71 7.15
C LEU A 170 13.78 -6.13 8.54
N THR A 171 12.99 -5.15 8.99
CA THR A 171 13.17 -4.56 10.33
C THR A 171 12.89 -5.58 11.43
N MET A 172 11.88 -6.45 11.27
CA MET A 172 11.59 -7.51 12.23
C MET A 172 12.69 -8.56 12.28
N ILE A 173 13.24 -8.99 11.14
CA ILE A 173 14.36 -9.95 11.09
C ILE A 173 15.63 -9.36 11.69
N LEU A 174 15.93 -8.08 11.41
CA LEU A 174 17.14 -7.42 11.93
C LEU A 174 17.11 -7.22 13.46
N HIS A 175 15.92 -7.04 14.04
CA HIS A 175 15.72 -6.81 15.48
C HIS A 175 15.16 -8.03 16.25
N ALA A 176 15.03 -9.19 15.60
CA ALA A 176 14.69 -10.47 16.22
C ALA A 176 15.87 -11.00 17.02
#